data_AF-A0A4R2B2W2-F1
#
_entry.id   AF-A0A4R2B2W2-F1
#
_cell.length_a   1.000
_cell.length_b   1.000
_cell.length_c   1.000
_cell.angle_alpha   90.00
_cell.angle_beta   90.00
_cell.angle_gamma   90.00
#
_symmetry.space_group_name_H-M   'P 1'
#
loop_
_entity.id
_entity.type
_entity.pdbx_description
1 polymer ?
#
loop_
_entity_poly.entity_id
_entity_poly.type
_entity_poly.pdbx_seq_one_letter_code
_entity_poly.pdbx_strand_id
1 'polypeptide(L)'
;MVSSMITLVIIGMINFGITFITDLGFIESSFFVGLISAVSIYFFSSSGGVTSRNLDRQVQGGVGIKVNSPEKKFYPSYAFFASIVYLVGATIATVIEYQEYFL
;
A
#
# COMPACT_ATOMS: atom_id res chain seq x y z
N MET A 1 0.26 -2.05 16.18
CA MET A 1 -0.42 -3.36 16.06
C MET A 1 -1.82 -3.26 15.46
N VAL A 2 -2.77 -2.50 16.05
CA VAL A 2 -4.15 -2.40 15.54
C VAL A 2 -4.25 -1.94 14.07
N SER A 3 -3.41 -0.99 13.66
CA SER A 3 -3.37 -0.48 12.27
C SER A 3 -3.00 -1.55 11.22
N SER A 4 -2.15 -2.54 11.55
CA SER A 4 -1.74 -3.59 10.60
C SER A 4 -2.87 -4.58 10.31
N MET A 5 -3.64 -4.97 11.32
CA MET A 5 -4.75 -5.91 11.13
C MET A 5 -5.86 -5.29 10.29
N ILE A 6 -6.19 -4.02 10.54
CA ILE A 6 -7.14 -3.26 9.73
C ILE A 6 -6.66 -3.17 8.28
N THR A 7 -5.37 -2.93 8.07
CA THR A 7 -4.79 -2.86 6.72
C THR A 7 -4.96 -4.18 5.96
N LEU A 8 -4.68 -5.32 6.59
CA LEU A 8 -4.87 -6.64 5.97
C LEU A 8 -6.34 -6.91 5.63
N VAL A 9 -7.26 -6.56 6.52
CA VAL A 9 -8.70 -6.71 6.31
C VAL A 9 -9.19 -5.84 5.14
N ILE A 10 -8.71 -4.60 5.04
CA ILE A 10 -9.04 -3.70 3.93
C ILE A 10 -8.50 -4.25 2.61
N ILE A 11 -7.22 -4.68 2.56
CA ILE A 11 -6.61 -5.24 1.35
C ILE A 11 -7.37 -6.50 0.92
N GLY A 12 -7.75 -7.37 1.87
CA GLY A 12 -8.56 -8.56 1.60
C GLY A 12 -9.96 -8.23 1.05
N MET A 13 -10.65 -7.24 1.62
CA MET A 13 -11.94 -6.78 1.11
C MET A 13 -11.84 -6.18 -0.29
N ILE A 14 -10.80 -5.38 -0.57
CA ILE A 14 -10.55 -4.82 -1.90
C ILE A 14 -10.29 -5.95 -2.90
N ASN A 15 -9.50 -6.96 -2.52
CA ASN A 15 -9.23 -8.09 -3.38
C ASN A 15 -10.50 -8.90 -3.69
N PHE A 16 -11.30 -9.16 -2.66
CA PHE A 16 -12.60 -9.82 -2.82
C PHE A 16 -13.49 -9.00 -3.77
N GLY A 17 -13.65 -7.69 -3.54
CA GLY A 17 -14.44 -6.82 -4.43
C GLY A 17 -13.95 -6.84 -5.89
N ILE A 18 -12.63 -6.83 -6.12
CA ILE A 18 -12.06 -6.93 -7.46
C ILE A 18 -12.34 -8.31 -8.09
N THR A 19 -12.30 -9.39 -7.30
CA THR A 19 -12.68 -10.74 -7.76
C THR A 19 -14.17 -10.83 -8.13
N PHE A 20 -15.06 -10.01 -7.54
CA PHE A 20 -16.47 -9.98 -7.94
C PHE A 20 -16.72 -9.20 -9.22
N ILE A 21 -15.91 -8.17 -9.47
CA ILE A 21 -16.07 -7.27 -10.62
C ILE A 21 -15.30 -7.81 -11.84
N THR A 22 -14.23 -8.55 -11.60
CA THR A 22 -13.36 -9.15 -12.61
C THR A 22 -13.50 -10.65 -12.50
N ASP A 23 -13.75 -11.35 -13.62
CA ASP A 23 -13.82 -12.83 -13.68
C ASP A 23 -12.47 -13.53 -13.41
N LEU A 24 -11.53 -12.80 -12.79
CA LEU A 24 -10.20 -13.28 -12.40
C LEU A 24 -10.29 -14.08 -11.12
N GLY A 25 -9.46 -15.11 -10.99
CA GLY A 25 -9.34 -15.86 -9.76
C GLY A 25 -8.84 -14.98 -8.61
N PHE A 26 -9.27 -15.29 -7.37
CA PHE A 26 -8.85 -14.54 -6.18
C PHE A 26 -7.32 -14.46 -6.05
N ILE A 27 -6.61 -15.52 -6.44
CA ILE A 27 -5.14 -15.59 -6.39
C ILE A 27 -4.52 -14.70 -7.49
N GLU A 28 -5.09 -14.71 -8.68
CA GLU A 28 -4.65 -13.88 -9.81
C GLU A 28 -4.77 -12.39 -9.45
N SER A 29 -5.89 -11.98 -8.85
CA SER A 29 -6.09 -10.59 -8.41
C SER A 29 -5.27 -10.23 -7.17
N SER A 30 -5.01 -11.19 -6.27
CA SER A 30 -4.30 -10.96 -5.00
C SER A 30 -2.94 -10.33 -5.21
N PHE A 31 -2.19 -10.78 -6.24
CA PHE A 31 -0.87 -10.24 -6.54
C PHE A 31 -0.94 -8.75 -6.92
N PHE A 32 -1.81 -8.40 -7.88
CA PHE A 32 -1.98 -7.02 -8.33
C PHE A 32 -2.50 -6.12 -7.21
N VAL A 33 -3.47 -6.59 -6.43
CA VAL A 33 -4.04 -5.84 -5.31
C VAL A 33 -3.01 -5.62 -4.21
N GLY A 34 -2.21 -6.63 -3.89
CA GLY A 34 -1.09 -6.51 -2.96
C GLY A 34 -0.06 -5.49 -3.42
N LEU A 35 0.29 -5.50 -4.71
CA LEU A 35 1.28 -4.59 -5.30
C LEU A 35 0.79 -3.14 -5.25
N ILE A 36 -0.43 -2.88 -5.73
CA ILE A 36 -1.05 -1.55 -5.73
C ILE A 36 -1.18 -1.02 -4.30
N SER A 37 -1.56 -1.88 -3.36
CA SER A 37 -1.69 -1.51 -1.94
C SER A 37 -0.34 -1.15 -1.33
N ALA A 38 0.71 -1.95 -1.59
CA ALA A 38 2.05 -1.67 -1.10
C ALA A 38 2.62 -0.36 -1.66
N VAL A 39 2.44 -0.12 -2.97
CA VAL A 39 2.85 1.14 -3.61
C VAL A 39 2.07 2.33 -3.03
N SER A 40 0.74 2.19 -2.89
CA SER A 40 -0.10 3.25 -2.33
C SER A 40 0.32 3.59 -0.90
N ILE A 41 0.49 2.58 -0.04
CA ILE A 41 0.92 2.77 1.35
C ILE A 41 2.33 3.34 1.42
N TYR A 42 3.24 2.94 0.52
CA TYR A 42 4.57 3.54 0.42
C TYR A 42 4.51 5.05 0.14
N PHE A 43 3.69 5.45 -0.83
CA PHE A 43 3.48 6.87 -1.17
C PHE A 43 2.93 7.68 0.01
N PHE A 44 2.01 7.10 0.78
CA PHE A 44 1.44 7.76 1.97
C PHE A 44 2.35 7.71 3.21
N SER A 45 3.19 6.68 3.36
CA SER A 45 4.04 6.46 4.54
C SER A 45 5.41 7.14 4.46
N SER A 46 5.80 7.67 3.30
CA SER A 46 6.99 8.51 3.14
C SER A 46 6.85 9.81 3.94
N SER A 47 7.82 10.15 4.81
CA SER A 47 7.89 11.47 5.48
C SER A 47 7.74 12.60 4.46
N GLY A 48 6.77 13.49 4.68
CA GLY A 48 6.37 14.52 3.72
C GLY A 48 5.47 14.01 2.58
N GLY A 49 4.64 13.00 2.83
CA GLY A 49 3.65 12.47 1.88
C GLY A 49 2.77 13.57 1.27
N VAL A 50 2.14 13.28 0.12
CA VAL A 50 1.40 14.26 -0.71
C VAL A 50 0.47 15.13 0.12
N THR A 51 -0.27 14.53 1.06
CA THR A 51 -1.21 15.24 1.94
C THR A 51 -0.49 16.20 2.89
N SER A 52 0.54 15.76 3.62
CA SER A 52 1.30 16.63 4.53
C SER A 52 1.99 17.76 3.77
N ARG A 53 2.55 17.47 2.60
CA ARG A 53 3.21 18.48 1.77
C ARG A 53 2.25 19.51 1.19
N ASN A 54 0.99 19.13 0.93
CA ASN A 54 -0.05 20.07 0.50
C ASN A 54 -0.56 20.93 1.66
N LEU A 55 -0.74 20.37 2.86
CA LEU A 55 -1.07 21.13 4.05
C LEU A 55 0.02 22.15 4.39
N ASP A 56 1.28 21.72 4.40
CA ASP A 56 2.42 22.59 4.70
C ASP A 56 2.53 23.75 3.70
N ARG A 57 2.23 23.51 2.41
CA ARG A 57 2.19 24.59 1.40
C ARG A 57 1.06 25.57 1.63
N GLN A 58 -0.13 25.07 2.02
CA GLN A 58 -1.29 25.92 2.27
C GLN A 58 -1.05 26.81 3.50
N VAL A 59 -0.45 26.25 4.56
CA VAL A 59 -0.07 26.99 5.77
C VAL A 59 1.07 27.99 5.48
N GLN A 60 2.11 27.59 4.74
CA GLN A 60 3.21 28.49 4.37
C GLN A 60 2.75 29.68 3.51
N GLY A 61 1.81 29.46 2.58
CA GLY A 61 1.21 30.54 1.78
C GLY A 61 0.39 31.54 2.59
N GLY A 62 -0.20 31.11 3.71
CA GLY A 62 -0.98 31.96 4.60
C GLY A 62 -0.15 32.79 5.58
N VAL A 63 1.01 32.28 6.01
CA VAL A 63 1.83 32.92 7.07
C VAL A 63 3.13 33.53 6.53
N GLY A 64 3.51 33.25 5.28
CA GLY A 64 4.70 33.81 4.62
C GLY A 64 6.04 33.29 5.17
N ILE A 65 6.03 32.37 6.14
CA ILE A 65 7.23 31.77 6.72
C ILE A 65 7.59 30.50 5.97
N LYS A 66 8.81 30.44 5.42
CA LYS A 66 9.36 29.25 4.76
C LYS A 66 9.64 28.18 5.81
N VAL A 67 8.78 27.17 5.91
CA VAL A 67 8.99 26.02 6.79
C VAL A 67 10.06 25.15 6.13
N ASN A 68 11.25 25.08 6.73
CA ASN A 68 12.29 24.15 6.30
C ASN A 68 11.74 22.72 6.48
N SER A 69 11.35 22.08 5.37
CA SER A 69 10.90 20.69 5.40
C SER A 69 12.05 19.81 5.92
N PRO A 70 11.82 19.00 6.98
CA PRO A 70 12.83 18.06 7.44
C PRO A 70 13.20 17.10 6.31
N GLU A 71 14.48 16.69 6.26
CA GLU A 71 14.99 15.72 5.29
C GLU A 71 14.04 14.51 5.18
N LYS A 72 13.80 14.07 3.94
CA LYS A 72 12.83 13.02 3.58
C LYS A 72 13.26 11.66 4.16
N LYS A 73 13.06 11.44 5.46
CA LYS A 73 13.35 10.18 6.14
C LYS A 73 12.14 9.24 6.00
N PHE A 74 12.28 8.16 5.26
CA PHE A 74 11.24 7.15 5.17
C PHE A 74 11.09 6.46 6.52
N TYR A 75 9.96 6.68 7.19
CA TYR A 75 9.58 5.94 8.40
C TYR A 75 8.54 4.90 7.99
N PRO A 76 8.95 3.64 7.70
CA PRO A 76 8.01 2.60 7.33
C PRO A 76 6.99 2.40 8.45
N SER A 77 5.72 2.61 8.12
CA SER A 77 4.63 2.35 9.05
C SER A 77 4.39 0.84 9.21
N TYR A 78 3.74 0.46 10.30
CA TYR A 78 3.27 -0.92 10.51
C TYR A 78 2.28 -1.39 9.42
N ALA A 79 1.60 -0.47 8.73
CA ALA A 79 0.74 -0.77 7.59
C ALA A 79 1.57 -1.09 6.33
N PHE A 80 2.70 -0.40 6.13
CA PHE A 80 3.63 -0.70 5.03
C PHE A 80 4.16 -2.14 5.16
N PHE A 81 4.60 -2.53 6.36
CA PHE A 81 5.05 -3.90 6.60
C PHE A 81 3.95 -4.93 6.35
N ALA A 82 2.71 -4.66 6.77
CA ALA A 82 1.57 -5.54 6.52
C ALA A 82 1.29 -5.72 5.01
N SER A 83 1.39 -4.64 4.23
CA SER A 83 1.21 -4.71 2.76
C SER A 83 2.31 -5.51 2.06
N ILE A 84 3.56 -5.42 2.55
CA ILE A 84 4.67 -6.22 2.04
C ILE A 84 4.45 -7.70 2.37
N VAL A 85 4.03 -8.04 3.60
CA VAL A 85 3.71 -9.42 3.98
C VAL A 85 2.59 -9.99 3.11
N TYR A 86 1.53 -9.22 2.87
CA TYR A 86 0.45 -9.62 1.99
C TYR A 86 0.94 -9.84 0.54
N LEU A 87 1.75 -8.92 0.00
CA LEU A 87 2.32 -9.04 -1.34
C LEU A 87 3.20 -10.28 -1.48
N VAL A 88 4.06 -10.56 -0.50
CA VAL A 88 4.91 -11.76 -0.49
C VAL A 88 4.06 -13.02 -0.44
N GLY A 89 3.04 -13.06 0.43
CA GLY A 89 2.11 -14.19 0.50
C GLY A 89 1.35 -14.41 -0.81
N ALA A 90 0.84 -13.35 -1.42
CA ALA A 90 0.17 -13.40 -2.72
C ALA A 90 1.09 -13.87 -3.85
N THR A 91 2.36 -13.44 -3.83
CA THR A 91 3.37 -13.88 -4.79
C THR A 91 3.63 -15.38 -4.66
N ILE A 92 3.83 -15.87 -3.43
CA ILE A 92 4.03 -17.30 -3.17
C ILE A 92 2.81 -18.11 -3.61
N ALA A 93 1.60 -17.64 -3.26
CA ALA A 93 0.36 -18.30 -3.67
C ALA A 93 0.23 -18.37 -5.20
N THR A 94 0.55 -17.28 -5.90
CA THR A 94 0.55 -17.24 -7.37
C THR A 94 1.56 -18.24 -7.96
N VAL A 95 2.77 -18.32 -7.40
CA VAL A 95 3.79 -19.28 -7.86
C VAL A 95 3.32 -20.72 -7.63
N ILE A 96 2.66 -21.02 -6.51
CA ILE A 96 2.11 -22.36 -6.21
C ILE A 96 0.94 -22.69 -7.16
N GLU A 97 0.04 -21.75 -7.41
CA GLU A 97 -1.10 -21.95 -8.32
C GLU A 97 -0.63 -22.30 -9.74
N TYR A 98 0.38 -21.58 -10.23
CA TYR A 98 0.89 -21.71 -11.59
C TYR A 98 2.12 -22.60 -11.71
N GLN A 99 2.56 -23.28 -10.65
CA GLN A 99 3.74 -24.15 -10.71
C GLN A 99 3.59 -25.26 -11.76
N GLU A 100 2.36 -25.76 -11.95
CA GLU A 100 2.04 -26.79 -12.95
C GLU A 100 2.09 -26.26 -14.39
N TYR A 101 2.00 -24.95 -14.60
CA TYR A 101 2.15 -24.32 -15.92
C TYR A 101 3.63 -24.16 -16.34
N PHE A 102 4.55 -24.28 -15.40
CA PHE A 102 6.00 -24.19 -15.64
C PHE A 102 6.69 -25.56 -15.80
N LEU A 103 5.99 -26.67 -15.55
CA LEU A 103 6.45 -28.06 -15.74
C LEU A 103 5.95 -28.62 -17.08
#